data_AF-A0A1G2YVV5-F1
#
_entry.id   AF-A0A1G2YVV5-F1
#
_cell.length_a   1.000
_cell.length_b   1.000
_cell.length_c   1.000
_cell.angle_alpha   90.00
_cell.angle_beta   90.00
_cell.angle_gamma   90.00
#
_symmetry.space_group_name_H-M   'P 1'
#
loop_
_entity.id
_entity.type
_entity.pdbx_description
1 polymer ?
#
loop_
_entity_poly.entity_id
_entity_poly.type
_entity_poly.pdbx_seq_one_letter_code
_entity_poly.pdbx_strand_id
1 'polypeptide(L)'
;MMQASLQGKVVIQSTRAGTTGVAAAALADAVYAGSFVAAEATARAILKDKPAVVTIVAMGWNARVRTDEDELCALYLRNLLQGRRPDPDCLRRLVLASGEAAKFGDPNQPHFYPQDCEIALEVNKYDFAIRIVRENDLLVARRQG
;
A
#
# COMPACT_ATOMS: atom_id res chain seq x y z
N MET A 1 10.90 -15.76 -4.49
CA MET A 1 10.15 -15.42 -3.26
C MET A 1 10.77 -16.15 -2.07
N MET A 2 11.20 -15.44 -1.04
CA MET A 2 11.83 -16.06 0.14
C MET A 2 10.74 -16.61 1.07
N GLN A 3 10.61 -17.93 1.18
CA GLN A 3 9.74 -18.55 2.18
C GLN A 3 10.48 -18.63 3.51
N ALA A 4 10.51 -17.52 4.25
CA ALA A 4 11.04 -17.48 5.60
C ALA A 4 9.90 -17.44 6.62
N SER A 5 10.00 -18.26 7.67
CA SER A 5 9.11 -18.13 8.83
C SER A 5 9.46 -16.87 9.61
N LEU A 6 8.54 -15.91 9.58
CA LEU A 6 8.62 -14.62 10.28
C LEU A 6 7.73 -14.56 11.52
N GLN A 7 7.05 -15.67 11.87
CA GLN A 7 6.16 -15.72 13.03
C GLN A 7 6.92 -15.37 14.32
N GLY A 8 6.40 -14.40 15.07
CA GLY A 8 7.01 -13.94 16.33
C GLY A 8 8.30 -13.13 16.17
N LYS A 9 8.72 -12.81 14.94
CA LYS A 9 9.92 -12.01 14.67
C LYS A 9 9.56 -10.55 14.40
N VAL A 10 10.45 -9.65 14.81
CA VAL A 10 10.45 -8.26 14.35
C VAL A 10 11.17 -8.20 13.01
N VAL A 11 10.52 -7.64 11.99
CA VAL A 11 11.09 -7.44 10.66
C VAL A 11 11.50 -5.98 10.54
N ILE A 12 12.79 -5.75 10.27
CA ILE A 12 13.31 -4.41 9.98
C ILE A 12 13.33 -4.25 8.47
N GLN A 13 12.48 -3.35 7.96
CA GLN A 13 12.37 -3.06 6.54
C GLN A 13 12.85 -1.63 6.27
N SER A 14 13.81 -1.48 5.37
CA SER A 14 14.29 -0.18 4.90
C SER A 14 13.79 0.07 3.49
N THR A 15 12.93 1.07 3.32
CA THR A 15 12.47 1.54 2.01
C THR A 15 12.59 3.06 1.95
N ARG A 16 12.83 3.61 0.76
CA ARG A 16 13.05 5.06 0.61
C ARG A 16 11.74 5.84 0.60
N ALA A 17 10.83 5.51 -0.31
CA ALA A 17 9.60 6.26 -0.50
C ALA A 17 8.67 6.11 0.72
N GLY A 18 8.34 4.87 1.11
CA GLY A 18 7.38 4.60 2.18
C GLY A 18 7.75 5.23 3.53
N THR A 19 9.01 5.11 3.96
CA THR A 19 9.44 5.70 5.24
C THR A 19 9.43 7.23 5.22
N THR A 20 9.79 7.85 4.08
CA THR A 20 9.73 9.31 3.90
C THR A 20 8.29 9.82 4.00
N GLY A 21 7.34 9.13 3.36
CA GLY A 21 5.93 9.50 3.41
C GLY A 21 5.35 9.45 4.83
N VAL A 22 5.65 8.38 5.57
CA VAL A 22 5.21 8.25 6.96
C VAL A 22 5.87 9.30 7.86
N ALA A 23 7.18 9.56 7.67
CA ALA A 23 7.87 10.59 8.43
C ALA A 23 7.29 12.00 8.18
N ALA A 24 6.87 12.29 6.95
CA ALA A 24 6.23 13.55 6.60
C ALA A 24 4.80 13.68 7.17
N ALA A 25 4.11 12.56 7.41
CA ALA A 25 2.77 12.53 8.00
C ALA A 25 2.77 12.65 9.54
N ALA A 26 3.80 13.26 10.14
CA ALA A 26 3.99 13.31 11.59
C ALA A 26 2.86 14.00 12.37
N LEU A 27 2.05 14.83 11.70
CA LEU A 27 0.92 15.55 12.30
C LEU A 27 -0.42 14.83 12.14
N ALA A 28 -0.46 13.67 11.48
CA ALA A 28 -1.69 12.90 11.33
C ALA A 28 -2.04 12.15 12.62
N ASP A 29 -3.31 12.16 13.02
CA ASP A 29 -3.80 11.40 14.19
C ASP A 29 -3.61 9.88 14.04
N ALA A 30 -3.65 9.40 12.80
CA ALA A 30 -3.39 8.02 12.44
C ALA A 30 -2.75 7.93 11.05
N VAL A 31 -1.81 7.00 10.90
CA VAL A 31 -1.17 6.68 9.62
C VAL A 31 -1.40 5.21 9.31
N TYR A 32 -1.78 4.91 8.08
CA TYR A 32 -2.02 3.56 7.59
C TYR A 32 -1.20 3.31 6.32
N ALA A 33 -0.64 2.10 6.17
CA ALA A 33 -0.07 1.68 4.90
C ALA A 33 -1.20 1.24 3.94
N GLY A 34 -1.39 1.98 2.86
CA GLY A 34 -2.35 1.63 1.80
C GLY A 34 -1.76 0.64 0.81
N SER A 35 -2.57 -0.34 0.38
CA SER A 35 -2.23 -1.29 -0.68
C SER A 35 -3.51 -1.90 -1.25
N PHE A 36 -3.45 -2.46 -2.46
CA PHE A 36 -4.58 -3.20 -3.05
C PHE A 36 -4.97 -4.42 -2.21
N VAL A 37 -4.00 -5.17 -1.70
CA VAL A 37 -4.21 -6.44 -0.98
C VAL A 37 -4.98 -6.27 0.33
N ALA A 38 -4.98 -5.08 0.91
CA ALA A 38 -5.63 -4.77 2.20
C ALA A 38 -6.54 -3.52 2.12
N ALA A 39 -6.95 -3.13 0.91
CA ALA A 39 -7.61 -1.84 0.67
C ALA A 39 -8.93 -1.68 1.43
N GLU A 40 -9.80 -2.69 1.40
CA GLU A 40 -11.07 -2.66 2.14
C GLU A 40 -10.88 -2.63 3.65
N ALA A 41 -10.00 -3.47 4.18
CA ALA A 41 -9.70 -3.49 5.61
C ALA A 41 -9.15 -2.14 6.08
N THR A 42 -8.29 -1.52 5.26
CA THR A 42 -7.76 -0.18 5.51
C THR A 42 -8.86 0.88 5.49
N ALA A 43 -9.73 0.88 4.47
CA ALA A 43 -10.84 1.82 4.40
C ALA A 43 -11.82 1.67 5.57
N ARG A 44 -12.15 0.44 5.98
CA ARG A 44 -12.99 0.19 7.16
C ARG A 44 -12.35 0.69 8.45
N ALA A 45 -11.06 0.46 8.63
CA ALA A 45 -10.34 0.94 9.81
C ALA A 45 -10.36 2.47 9.90
N ILE A 46 -10.12 3.17 8.77
CA ILE A 46 -10.19 4.63 8.70
C ILE A 46 -11.61 5.14 9.00
N LEU A 47 -12.65 4.55 8.38
CA LEU A 47 -14.03 5.00 8.56
C LEU A 47 -14.56 4.78 9.98
N LYS A 48 -14.05 3.78 10.71
CA LYS A 48 -14.41 3.52 12.11
C LYS A 48 -14.10 4.71 13.01
N ASP A 49 -12.98 5.38 12.76
CA ASP A 49 -12.49 6.50 13.56
C ASP A 49 -13.20 7.83 13.20
N LYS A 50 -14.03 7.83 12.15
CA LYS A 50 -14.79 9.00 11.64
C LYS A 50 -13.94 10.28 11.54
N PRO A 51 -12.78 10.24 10.85
CA PRO A 51 -11.90 11.40 10.75
C PRO A 51 -12.59 12.52 9.96
N ALA A 52 -12.32 13.77 10.34
CA ALA A 52 -12.80 14.94 9.61
C ALA A 52 -12.14 15.07 8.22
N VAL A 53 -10.89 14.63 8.09
CA VAL A 53 -10.10 14.70 6.86
C VAL A 53 -9.34 13.40 6.67
N VAL A 54 -9.30 12.89 5.43
CA VAL A 54 -8.43 11.79 5.04
C VAL A 54 -7.55 12.26 3.89
N THR A 55 -6.24 12.22 4.10
CA THR A 55 -5.24 12.46 3.05
C THR A 55 -4.72 11.12 2.55
N ILE A 56 -4.78 10.91 1.24
CA ILE A 56 -4.19 9.73 0.60
C ILE A 56 -2.96 10.20 -0.17
N VAL A 57 -1.81 9.60 0.13
CA VAL A 57 -0.53 9.96 -0.47
C VAL A 57 -0.10 8.82 -1.40
N ALA A 58 -0.21 9.03 -2.72
CA ALA A 58 0.41 8.19 -3.72
C ALA A 58 1.93 8.44 -3.67
N MET A 59 2.71 7.46 -3.23
CA MET A 59 4.11 7.68 -2.88
C MET A 59 4.99 7.79 -4.12
N GLY A 60 4.65 7.09 -5.18
CA GLY A 60 5.38 7.04 -6.43
C GLY A 60 6.76 6.41 -6.29
N TRP A 61 7.49 6.42 -7.40
CA TRP A 61 8.85 5.92 -7.49
C TRP A 61 9.82 6.89 -6.82
N ASN A 62 10.51 6.42 -5.78
CA ASN A 62 11.48 7.18 -4.99
C ASN A 62 10.95 8.52 -4.43
N ALA A 63 9.63 8.66 -4.22
CA ALA A 63 9.00 9.91 -3.81
C ALA A 63 9.26 11.08 -4.76
N ARG A 64 9.51 10.81 -6.05
CA ARG A 64 9.87 11.80 -7.06
C ARG A 64 9.05 11.71 -8.33
N VAL A 65 8.74 10.49 -8.76
CA VAL A 65 8.01 10.23 -10.01
C VAL A 65 6.69 9.57 -9.66
N ARG A 66 5.58 10.11 -10.15
CA ARG A 66 4.27 9.47 -9.99
C ARG A 66 4.27 8.13 -10.72
N THR A 67 3.61 7.15 -10.13
CA THR A 67 3.45 5.84 -10.73
C THR A 67 1.98 5.49 -10.85
N ASP A 68 1.63 4.84 -11.95
CA ASP A 68 0.23 4.55 -12.27
C ASP A 68 -0.41 3.69 -11.18
N GLU A 69 0.29 2.69 -10.63
CA GLU A 69 -0.23 1.81 -9.60
C GLU A 69 -0.54 2.52 -8.27
N ASP A 70 0.30 3.48 -7.86
CA ASP A 70 0.06 4.22 -6.61
C ASP A 70 -1.10 5.20 -6.76
N GLU A 71 -1.21 5.88 -7.91
CA GLU A 71 -2.33 6.76 -8.22
C GLU A 71 -3.65 5.98 -8.31
N LEU A 72 -3.62 4.80 -8.95
CA LEU A 72 -4.77 3.89 -9.02
C LEU A 72 -5.16 3.34 -7.65
N CYS A 73 -4.19 2.99 -6.80
CA CYS A 73 -4.43 2.59 -5.41
C CYS A 73 -5.07 3.72 -4.61
N ALA A 74 -4.59 4.96 -4.79
CA ALA A 74 -5.15 6.12 -4.13
C ALA A 74 -6.61 6.37 -4.54
N LEU A 75 -6.90 6.29 -5.85
CA LEU A 75 -8.26 6.41 -6.37
C LEU A 75 -9.18 5.28 -5.89
N TYR A 76 -8.67 4.05 -5.81
CA TYR A 76 -9.42 2.91 -5.30
C TYR A 76 -9.79 3.10 -3.81
N LEU A 77 -8.81 3.45 -2.96
CA LEU A 77 -9.03 3.77 -1.55
C LEU A 77 -10.02 4.93 -1.36
N ARG A 78 -9.88 6.01 -2.15
CA ARG A 78 -10.83 7.13 -2.13
C ARG A 78 -12.26 6.67 -2.39
N ASN A 79 -12.46 5.82 -3.40
CA ASN A 79 -13.79 5.30 -3.73
C ASN A 79 -14.36 4.45 -2.59
N LEU A 80 -13.55 3.59 -1.97
CA LEU A 80 -13.98 2.79 -0.81
C LEU A 80 -14.40 3.67 0.38
N LEU A 81 -13.60 4.70 0.69
CA LEU A 81 -13.90 5.68 1.74
C LEU A 81 -15.18 6.48 1.46
N GLN A 82 -15.54 6.64 0.19
CA GLN A 82 -16.79 7.29 -0.26
C GLN A 82 -17.96 6.30 -0.41
N GLY A 83 -17.81 5.05 0.07
CA GLY A 83 -18.87 4.04 0.02
C GLY A 83 -19.08 3.40 -1.36
N ARG A 84 -18.24 3.72 -2.36
CA ARG A 84 -18.28 3.11 -3.69
C ARG A 84 -17.55 1.76 -3.67
N ARG A 85 -17.84 0.91 -4.66
CA ARG A 85 -17.24 -0.41 -4.83
C ARG A 85 -16.80 -0.61 -6.28
N PRO A 86 -15.62 -0.10 -6.66
CA PRO A 86 -15.06 -0.35 -7.99
C PRO A 86 -14.78 -1.85 -8.17
N ASP A 87 -14.90 -2.33 -9.41
CA ASP A 87 -14.57 -3.72 -9.77
C ASP A 87 -13.05 -3.98 -9.65
N PRO A 88 -12.61 -4.89 -8.77
CA PRO A 88 -11.20 -5.27 -8.63
C PRO A 88 -10.56 -5.81 -9.91
N ASP A 89 -11.31 -6.48 -10.78
CA ASP A 89 -10.78 -7.06 -12.01
C ASP A 89 -10.51 -5.98 -13.07
N CYS A 90 -11.34 -4.93 -13.11
CA CYS A 90 -11.06 -3.74 -13.91
C CYS A 90 -9.80 -3.02 -13.44
N LEU A 91 -9.64 -2.84 -12.12
CA LEU A 91 -8.42 -2.27 -11.54
C LEU A 91 -7.18 -3.09 -11.90
N ARG A 92 -7.24 -4.42 -11.74
CA ARG A 92 -6.14 -5.32 -12.10
C ARG A 92 -5.73 -5.16 -13.56
N ARG A 93 -6.69 -5.19 -14.49
CA ARG A 93 -6.43 -5.00 -15.92
C ARG A 93 -5.77 -3.66 -16.21
N LEU A 94 -6.22 -2.60 -15.54
CA LEU A 94 -5.66 -1.26 -15.74
C LEU A 94 -4.22 -1.14 -15.24
N VAL A 95 -3.91 -1.71 -14.06
CA VAL A 95 -2.53 -1.74 -13.55
C VAL A 95 -1.62 -2.56 -14.46
N LEU A 96 -2.06 -3.73 -14.94
CA LEU A 96 -1.26 -4.55 -15.85
C LEU A 96 -1.04 -3.91 -17.23
N ALA A 97 -1.95 -3.04 -17.67
CA ALA A 97 -1.79 -2.25 -18.89
C ALA A 97 -0.94 -0.98 -18.69
N SER A 98 -0.54 -0.68 -17.45
CA SER A 98 0.25 0.51 -17.11
C SER A 98 1.73 0.35 -17.44
N GLY A 99 2.45 1.47 -17.60
CA GLY A 99 3.87 1.43 -17.96
C GLY A 99 4.76 0.80 -16.89
N GLU A 100 4.38 0.96 -15.62
CA GLU A 100 5.16 0.48 -14.47
C GLU A 100 5.09 -1.04 -14.28
N ALA A 101 4.02 -1.69 -14.75
CA ALA A 101 3.92 -3.16 -14.69
C ALA A 101 4.93 -3.86 -15.64
N ALA A 102 5.35 -3.18 -16.71
CA ALA A 102 6.24 -3.76 -17.71
C ALA A 102 7.61 -4.17 -17.13
N LYS A 103 8.11 -3.47 -16.11
CA LYS A 103 9.42 -3.78 -15.48
C LYS A 103 9.49 -5.18 -14.87
N PHE A 104 8.35 -5.73 -14.45
CA PHE A 104 8.26 -7.08 -13.89
C PHE A 104 8.41 -8.19 -14.94
N GLY A 105 8.32 -7.84 -16.24
CA GLY A 105 8.59 -8.75 -17.36
C GLY A 105 9.92 -8.48 -18.07
N ASP A 106 10.71 -7.50 -17.63
CA ASP A 106 11.95 -7.09 -18.31
C ASP A 106 13.15 -7.96 -17.87
N PRO A 107 13.75 -8.76 -18.77
CA PRO A 107 14.92 -9.58 -18.46
C PRO A 107 16.14 -8.76 -18.01
N ASN A 108 16.21 -7.47 -18.35
CA ASN A 108 17.29 -6.57 -17.93
C ASN A 108 17.11 -6.05 -16.50
N GLN A 109 15.96 -6.31 -15.86
CA GLN A 109 15.65 -5.90 -14.50
C GLN A 109 15.26 -7.10 -13.63
N PRO A 110 16.15 -8.11 -13.47
CA PRO A 110 15.83 -9.41 -12.86
C PRO A 110 15.48 -9.36 -11.37
N HIS A 111 15.59 -8.19 -10.74
CA HIS A 111 15.21 -7.96 -9.35
C HIS A 111 13.72 -7.64 -9.18
N PHE A 112 12.99 -7.34 -10.27
CA PHE A 112 11.54 -7.28 -10.26
C PHE A 112 10.97 -8.64 -10.64
N TYR A 113 10.49 -9.38 -9.64
CA TYR A 113 9.93 -10.70 -9.87
C TYR A 113 8.47 -10.58 -10.34
N PRO A 114 8.05 -11.24 -11.44
CA PRO A 114 6.65 -11.25 -11.88
C PRO A 114 5.65 -11.56 -10.78
N GLN A 115 6.01 -12.46 -9.87
CA GLN A 115 5.18 -12.88 -8.74
C GLN A 115 4.90 -11.75 -7.74
N ASP A 116 5.78 -10.76 -7.62
CA ASP A 116 5.54 -9.60 -6.75
C ASP A 116 4.38 -8.75 -7.29
N CYS A 117 4.29 -8.62 -8.61
CA CYS A 117 3.15 -7.95 -9.27
C CYS A 117 1.86 -8.76 -9.10
N GLU A 118 1.93 -10.08 -9.29
CA GLU A 118 0.79 -10.98 -9.10
C GLU A 118 0.21 -10.86 -7.67
N ILE A 119 1.07 -10.94 -6.65
CA ILE A 119 0.66 -10.81 -5.24
C ILE A 119 0.10 -9.42 -4.95
N ALA A 120 0.75 -8.36 -5.43
CA ALA A 120 0.27 -6.99 -5.22
C ALA A 120 -1.13 -6.77 -5.80
N LEU A 121 -1.53 -7.56 -6.80
CA LEU A 121 -2.83 -7.48 -7.47
C LEU A 121 -3.88 -8.49 -6.97
N GLU A 122 -3.59 -9.19 -5.87
CA GLU A 122 -4.58 -9.95 -5.11
C GLU A 122 -5.43 -9.01 -4.24
N VAL A 123 -6.22 -8.16 -4.91
CA VAL A 123 -7.04 -7.11 -4.27
C VAL A 123 -7.89 -7.68 -3.14
N ASN A 124 -7.82 -7.04 -1.97
CA ASN A 124 -8.54 -7.41 -0.75
C ASN A 124 -8.27 -8.84 -0.23
N LYS A 125 -7.13 -9.45 -0.57
CA LYS A 125 -6.72 -10.76 -0.03
C LYS A 125 -6.61 -10.80 1.49
N TYR A 126 -6.20 -9.69 2.12
CA TYR A 126 -6.00 -9.61 3.56
C TYR A 126 -7.08 -8.77 4.24
N ASP A 127 -7.68 -9.32 5.29
CA ASP A 127 -8.74 -8.68 6.06
C ASP A 127 -8.23 -7.90 7.28
N PHE A 128 -7.04 -7.28 7.15
CA PHE A 128 -6.48 -6.42 8.19
C PHE A 128 -5.82 -5.19 7.59
N ALA A 129 -5.87 -4.08 8.32
CA ALA A 129 -5.12 -2.88 8.01
C ALA A 129 -3.73 -2.93 8.65
N ILE A 130 -2.81 -2.09 8.14
CA ILE A 130 -1.50 -1.88 8.76
C ILE A 130 -1.47 -0.45 9.27
N ARG A 131 -1.55 -0.27 10.59
CA ARG A 131 -1.39 1.03 11.24
C ARG A 131 0.06 1.25 11.59
N ILE A 132 0.53 2.45 11.34
CA ILE A 132 1.89 2.87 11.65
C ILE A 132 1.82 3.87 12.79
N VAL A 133 2.60 3.60 13.83
CA VAL A 133 2.75 4.47 15.00
C VAL A 133 4.22 4.80 15.19
N ARG A 134 4.49 5.97 15.77
CA ARG A 134 5.84 6.33 16.19
C ARG A 134 6.05 5.82 17.62
N GLU A 135 7.09 5.02 17.80
CA GLU A 135 7.54 4.55 19.12
C GLU A 135 9.00 4.90 19.28
N ASN A 136 9.28 5.81 20.22
CA ASN A 136 10.58 6.48 20.31
C ASN A 136 10.96 7.07 18.94
N ASP A 137 12.13 6.71 18.42
CA ASP A 137 12.64 7.18 17.12
C ASP A 137 12.22 6.30 15.93
N LEU A 138 11.45 5.23 16.17
CA LEU A 138 11.09 4.24 15.16
C LEU A 138 9.65 4.38 14.68
N LEU A 139 9.45 4.10 13.39
CA LEU A 139 8.13 3.89 12.79
C LEU A 139 7.79 2.41 12.89
N VAL A 140 6.74 2.07 13.64
CA VAL A 140 6.35 0.69 13.90
C VAL A 140 5.02 0.41 13.22
N ALA A 141 5.05 -0.50 12.24
CA ALA A 141 3.87 -1.00 11.55
C ALA A 141 3.27 -2.18 12.31
N ARG A 142 1.97 -2.10 12.63
CA ARG A 142 1.22 -3.17 13.29
C ARG A 142 -0.05 -3.49 12.53
N ARG A 143 -0.42 -4.77 12.59
CA ARG A 143 -1.74 -5.23 12.16
C ARG A 143 -2.82 -4.55 13.02
N GLN A 144 -3.87 -4.04 12.37
CA GLN A 144 -5.08 -3.51 12.99
C GLN A 144 -6.31 -4.11 12.30
N GLY A 145 -7.26 -4.61 13.08
CA GLY A 145 -8.42 -5.35 12.58
C GLY A 145 -8.56 -6.66 13.31
#